data_AF-A0A352AN42-F1
#
_entry.id   AF-A0A352AN42-F1
#
_cell.length_a   1.000
_cell.length_b   1.000
_cell.length_c   1.000
_cell.angle_alpha   90.00
_cell.angle_beta   90.00
_cell.angle_gamma   90.00
#
_symmetry.space_group_name_H-M   'P 1'
#
loop_
_entity.id
_entity.type
_entity.pdbx_description
1 polymer ?
#
loop_
_entity_poly.entity_id
_entity_poly.type
_entity_poly.pdbx_seq_one_letter_code
_entity_poly.pdbx_strand_id
1 'polypeptide(L)'
;MAEVLKGFSPQLRVIASSHLNLIKEILPWTRDQPLLTKKVCQLLIEFESQIQAGEEAEKVEKLVQNHLIDNCQDSEVVEHLKEIGDRLLQNPDCDPFWLLRSYQQIWHQGQVDKHDIPEHLELLKLGLVDQKENKLIICNKIYKNFFNMKWAEEKLIFLRPYANKIITWLDSNCQDKSQLLKGEELKIALELASMNKSLKEQESDFLIESMIWN
;
A
#
# COMPACT_ATOMS: atom_id res chain seq x y z
N MET A 1 -1.74 -19.00 14.22
CA MET A 1 -1.73 -17.95 15.26
C MET A 1 -0.29 -17.55 15.46
N ALA A 2 0.08 -16.31 15.12
CA ALA A 2 1.46 -15.86 15.20
C ALA A 2 2.05 -16.01 16.60
N GLU A 3 3.36 -16.25 16.64
CA GLU A 3 4.14 -16.46 17.85
C GLU A 3 4.05 -15.25 18.80
N VAL A 4 3.95 -14.04 18.24
CA VAL A 4 3.75 -12.79 18.99
C VAL A 4 2.42 -12.79 19.77
N LEU A 5 1.31 -13.18 19.12
CA LEU A 5 -0.01 -13.21 19.76
C LEU A 5 -0.09 -14.25 20.89
N LYS A 6 0.68 -15.35 20.78
CA LYS A 6 0.77 -16.34 21.87
C LYS A 6 1.42 -15.73 23.12
N GLY A 7 2.45 -14.90 22.96
CA GLY A 7 3.12 -14.21 24.07
C GLY A 7 2.21 -13.22 24.81
N PHE A 8 1.36 -12.51 24.08
CA PHE A 8 0.41 -11.54 24.67
C PHE A 8 -0.91 -12.17 25.15
N SER A 9 -1.21 -13.44 24.79
CA SER A 9 -2.46 -14.12 25.15
C SER A 9 -2.83 -14.04 26.65
N PRO A 10 -1.90 -14.20 27.62
CA PRO A 10 -2.24 -14.09 29.04
C PRO A 10 -2.72 -12.68 29.44
N GLN A 11 -2.08 -11.63 28.90
CA GLN A 11 -2.41 -10.23 29.20
C GLN A 11 -3.71 -9.82 28.52
N LEU A 12 -3.92 -10.25 27.27
CA LEU A 12 -5.16 -10.00 26.53
C LEU A 12 -6.39 -10.66 27.18
N ARG A 13 -6.22 -11.78 27.89
CA ARG A 13 -7.29 -12.42 28.67
C ARG A 13 -7.74 -11.61 29.88
N VAL A 14 -6.86 -10.79 30.45
CA VAL A 14 -7.17 -9.96 31.61
C VAL A 14 -8.01 -8.76 31.19
N ILE A 15 -7.69 -8.16 30.04
CA ILE A 15 -8.38 -6.96 29.55
C ILE A 15 -9.66 -7.25 28.77
N ALA A 16 -9.81 -8.42 28.15
CA ALA A 16 -10.96 -8.72 27.30
C ALA A 16 -11.69 -10.00 27.72
N SER A 17 -12.99 -9.87 27.96
CA SER A 17 -13.90 -10.98 28.26
C SER A 17 -13.87 -12.05 27.16
N SER A 18 -13.67 -11.64 25.90
CA SER A 18 -13.47 -12.54 24.75
C SER A 18 -12.15 -12.24 24.03
N HIS A 19 -11.01 -12.56 24.66
CA HIS A 19 -9.69 -12.40 24.05
C HIS A 19 -9.52 -13.04 22.66
N LEU A 20 -10.27 -14.11 22.35
CA LEU A 20 -10.26 -14.73 21.01
C LEU A 20 -10.91 -13.84 19.95
N ASN A 21 -11.98 -13.10 20.31
CA ASN A 21 -12.56 -12.11 19.40
C ASN A 21 -11.63 -10.93 19.23
N LEU A 22 -11.01 -10.45 20.31
CA LEU A 22 -10.00 -9.39 20.23
C LEU A 22 -8.85 -9.76 19.26
N ILE A 23 -8.32 -10.98 19.35
CA ILE A 23 -7.30 -11.47 18.41
C ILE A 23 -7.82 -11.46 16.96
N LYS A 24 -9.06 -11.90 16.72
CA LYS A 24 -9.68 -11.86 15.38
C LYS A 24 -9.78 -10.43 14.85
N GLU A 25 -10.03 -9.45 15.71
CA GLU A 25 -10.12 -8.05 15.32
C GLU A 25 -8.74 -7.42 15.05
N ILE A 26 -7.69 -7.82 15.77
CA ILE A 26 -6.31 -7.33 15.54
C ILE A 26 -5.74 -7.83 14.20
N LEU A 27 -6.04 -9.07 13.81
CA LEU A 27 -5.46 -9.72 12.64
C LEU A 27 -5.66 -8.94 11.32
N PRO A 28 -6.85 -8.39 10.99
CA PRO A 28 -7.02 -7.52 9.83
C PRO A 28 -6.13 -6.27 9.84
N TRP A 29 -5.77 -5.75 11.02
CA TRP A 29 -4.96 -4.54 11.14
C TRP A 29 -3.47 -4.77 10.95
N THR A 30 -2.95 -5.92 11.38
CA THR A 30 -1.50 -6.18 11.39
C THR A 30 -1.07 -7.33 10.50
N ARG A 31 -1.99 -8.26 10.18
CA ARG A 31 -1.74 -9.50 9.43
C ARG A 31 -0.55 -10.28 9.98
N ASP A 32 -0.48 -10.42 11.29
CA ASP A 32 0.60 -11.14 11.99
C ASP A 32 2.00 -10.52 11.80
N GLN A 33 2.11 -9.30 11.25
CA GLN A 33 3.38 -8.58 11.17
C GLN A 33 3.89 -8.37 12.62
N PRO A 34 5.09 -8.85 12.99
CA PRO A 34 5.50 -8.93 14.40
C PRO A 34 5.53 -7.59 15.15
N LEU A 35 6.05 -6.55 14.51
CA LEU A 35 6.17 -5.20 15.07
C LEU A 35 4.78 -4.59 15.31
N LEU A 36 3.95 -4.46 14.27
CA LEU A 36 2.60 -3.91 14.33
C LEU A 36 1.74 -4.69 15.31
N THR A 37 1.81 -6.03 15.28
CA THR A 37 1.05 -6.89 16.20
C THR A 37 1.45 -6.63 17.65
N LYS A 38 2.75 -6.55 17.93
CA LYS A 38 3.26 -6.20 19.27
C LYS A 38 2.78 -4.83 19.71
N LYS A 39 2.88 -3.81 18.85
CA LYS A 39 2.47 -2.43 19.18
C LYS A 39 0.98 -2.31 19.44
N VAL A 40 0.13 -2.90 18.61
CA VAL A 40 -1.33 -2.92 18.84
C VAL A 40 -1.66 -3.60 20.17
N CYS A 41 -1.02 -4.74 20.48
CA CYS A 41 -1.23 -5.41 21.76
C CYS A 41 -0.78 -4.56 22.95
N GLN A 42 0.38 -3.87 22.85
CA GLN A 42 0.88 -2.98 23.90
C GLN A 42 -0.06 -1.81 24.16
N LEU A 43 -0.52 -1.15 23.10
CA LEU A 43 -1.47 -0.03 23.20
C LEU A 43 -2.79 -0.50 23.85
N LEU A 44 -3.31 -1.67 23.47
CA LEU A 44 -4.52 -2.22 24.09
C LEU A 44 -4.35 -2.44 25.60
N ILE A 45 -3.19 -2.93 26.03
CA ILE A 45 -2.91 -3.17 27.46
C ILE A 45 -2.72 -1.85 28.22
N GLU A 46 -2.17 -0.82 27.57
CA GLU A 46 -1.90 0.48 28.18
C GLU A 46 -3.17 1.33 28.33
N PHE A 47 -4.02 1.37 27.30
CA PHE A 47 -5.16 2.28 27.23
C PHE A 47 -6.51 1.65 27.61
N GLU A 48 -6.64 0.33 27.55
CA GLU A 48 -7.90 -0.35 27.89
C GLU A 48 -7.77 -1.15 29.19
N SER A 49 -8.58 -0.77 30.17
CA SER A 49 -8.67 -1.50 31.44
C SER A 49 -9.60 -2.70 31.37
N GLN A 50 -10.68 -2.59 30.58
CA GLN A 50 -11.64 -3.66 30.34
C GLN A 50 -12.38 -3.44 29.01
N ILE A 51 -12.41 -4.46 28.17
CA ILE A 51 -13.11 -4.49 26.89
C ILE A 51 -14.30 -5.45 27.03
N GLN A 52 -15.52 -4.91 26.85
CA GLN A 52 -16.73 -5.72 26.90
C GLN A 52 -16.88 -6.55 25.62
N ALA A 53 -17.58 -7.68 25.74
CA ALA A 53 -17.87 -8.51 24.58
C ALA A 53 -18.79 -7.75 23.62
N GLY A 54 -18.37 -7.61 22.37
CA GLY A 54 -19.03 -6.81 21.34
C GLY A 54 -18.38 -5.45 21.09
N GLU A 55 -17.51 -4.96 21.97
CA GLU A 55 -16.81 -3.68 21.81
C GLU A 55 -15.39 -3.84 21.22
N GLU A 56 -14.90 -5.08 21.06
CA GLU A 56 -13.52 -5.34 20.68
C GLU A 56 -13.14 -4.68 19.35
N ALA A 57 -14.03 -4.76 18.35
CA ALA A 57 -13.78 -4.20 17.02
C ALA A 57 -13.64 -2.67 17.07
N GLU A 58 -14.58 -1.99 17.74
CA GLU A 58 -14.59 -0.53 17.87
C GLU A 58 -13.39 -0.03 18.66
N LYS A 59 -13.03 -0.73 19.75
CA LYS A 59 -11.87 -0.37 20.58
C LYS A 59 -10.56 -0.52 19.83
N VAL A 60 -10.36 -1.64 19.13
CA VAL A 60 -9.16 -1.86 18.31
C VAL A 60 -9.08 -0.82 17.20
N GLU A 61 -10.17 -0.56 16.48
CA GLU A 61 -10.21 0.43 15.41
C GLU A 61 -9.86 1.83 15.91
N LYS A 62 -10.54 2.31 16.96
CA LYS A 62 -10.27 3.65 17.54
C LYS A 62 -8.82 3.80 18.00
N LEU A 63 -8.29 2.77 18.64
CA LEU A 63 -6.93 2.79 19.17
C LEU A 63 -5.89 2.80 18.03
N VAL A 64 -6.06 1.95 17.03
CA VAL A 64 -5.16 1.91 15.86
C VAL A 64 -5.25 3.23 15.08
N GLN A 65 -6.46 3.75 14.88
CA GLN A 65 -6.66 5.01 14.18
C GLN A 65 -5.94 6.17 14.88
N ASN A 66 -6.17 6.33 16.20
CA ASN A 66 -5.63 7.45 16.95
C ASN A 66 -4.10 7.37 17.12
N HIS A 67 -3.56 6.17 17.38
CA HIS A 67 -2.16 6.01 17.82
C HIS A 67 -1.21 5.47 16.76
N LEU A 68 -1.70 4.85 15.68
CA LEU A 68 -0.85 4.29 14.62
C LEU A 68 -1.10 4.90 13.24
N ILE A 69 -2.25 5.57 13.03
CA ILE A 69 -2.57 6.19 11.74
C ILE A 69 -2.48 7.72 11.86
N ASP A 70 -3.26 8.34 12.74
CA ASP A 70 -3.38 9.80 12.80
C ASP A 70 -2.24 10.46 13.59
N ASN A 71 -1.85 9.88 14.73
CA ASN A 71 -0.81 10.43 15.61
C ASN A 71 0.24 9.38 15.96
N CYS A 72 0.80 8.69 14.96
CA CYS A 72 1.85 7.71 15.19
C CYS A 72 3.11 8.37 15.75
N GLN A 73 3.36 8.19 17.06
CA GLN A 73 4.56 8.67 17.76
C GLN A 73 5.63 7.59 17.89
N ASP A 74 5.31 6.34 17.52
CA ASP A 74 6.23 5.22 17.64
C ASP A 74 7.28 5.26 16.53
N SER A 75 8.54 5.55 16.90
CA SER A 75 9.65 5.66 15.94
C SER A 75 9.87 4.38 15.15
N GLU A 76 9.68 3.21 15.78
CA GLU A 76 9.93 1.91 15.15
C GLU A 76 8.87 1.63 14.07
N VAL A 77 7.60 1.95 14.35
CA VAL A 77 6.51 1.85 13.35
C VAL A 77 6.71 2.84 12.21
N VAL A 78 7.06 4.09 12.52
CA VAL A 78 7.30 5.12 11.50
C VAL A 78 8.49 4.74 10.61
N GLU A 79 9.58 4.23 11.18
CA GLU A 79 10.75 3.78 10.44
C GLU A 79 10.42 2.57 9.55
N HIS A 80 9.71 1.58 10.08
CA HIS A 80 9.23 0.42 9.32
C HIS A 80 8.36 0.82 8.12
N LEU A 81 7.42 1.74 8.31
CA LEU A 81 6.56 2.23 7.22
C LEU A 81 7.36 3.05 6.18
N LYS A 82 8.33 3.86 6.64
CA LYS A 82 9.24 4.58 5.74
C LYS A 82 10.09 3.62 4.92
N GLU A 83 10.65 2.59 5.53
CA GLU A 83 11.48 1.60 4.83
C GLU A 83 10.69 0.92 3.70
N ILE A 84 9.43 0.53 3.96
CA ILE A 84 8.57 -0.03 2.93
C ILE A 84 8.34 0.97 1.80
N GLY A 85 8.04 2.23 2.14
CA GLY A 85 7.84 3.29 1.15
C GLY A 85 9.10 3.57 0.31
N ASP A 86 10.27 3.63 0.95
CA ASP A 86 11.54 3.86 0.28
C ASP A 86 11.88 2.70 -0.65
N ARG A 87 11.65 1.45 -0.23
CA ARG A 87 11.86 0.27 -1.07
C ARG A 87 10.87 0.17 -2.24
N LEU A 88 9.69 0.78 -2.12
CA LEU A 88 8.75 0.92 -3.23
C LEU A 88 9.23 1.97 -4.25
N LEU A 89 9.83 3.06 -3.78
CA LEU A 89 10.28 4.18 -4.60
C LEU A 89 11.69 4.04 -5.18
N GLN A 90 12.54 3.24 -4.55
CA GLN A 90 13.93 3.01 -4.93
C GLN A 90 14.15 1.52 -5.25
N ASN A 91 13.13 0.88 -5.83
CA ASN A 91 13.18 -0.54 -6.11
C ASN A 91 14.20 -0.82 -7.23
N PRO A 92 15.19 -1.71 -7.02
CA PRO A 92 16.18 -2.02 -8.04
C PRO A 92 15.66 -3.00 -9.10
N ASP A 93 14.65 -3.81 -8.76
CA ASP A 93 14.14 -4.90 -9.59
C ASP A 93 13.00 -4.45 -10.51
N CYS A 94 12.26 -3.39 -10.14
CA CYS A 94 11.11 -2.86 -10.87
C CYS A 94 11.15 -1.34 -10.98
N ASP A 95 10.65 -0.77 -12.09
CA ASP A 95 10.45 0.67 -12.17
C ASP A 95 9.38 1.11 -11.14
N PRO A 96 9.69 2.07 -10.24
CA PRO A 96 8.80 2.50 -9.17
C PRO A 96 7.42 2.99 -9.63
N PHE A 97 7.32 3.58 -10.83
CA PHE A 97 6.06 4.06 -11.37
C PHE A 97 5.11 2.89 -11.63
N TRP A 98 5.61 1.81 -12.24
CA TRP A 98 4.81 0.62 -12.55
C TRP A 98 4.45 -0.18 -11.31
N LEU A 99 5.37 -0.22 -10.33
CA LEU A 99 5.13 -0.85 -9.04
C LEU A 99 4.00 -0.14 -8.27
N LEU A 100 4.06 1.19 -8.19
CA LEU A 100 3.00 2.02 -7.60
C LEU A 100 1.69 1.91 -8.37
N ARG A 101 1.74 1.85 -9.70
CA ARG A 101 0.54 1.69 -10.53
C ARG A 101 -0.16 0.35 -10.26
N SER A 102 0.61 -0.74 -10.17
CA SER A 102 0.07 -2.05 -9.81
C SER A 102 -0.54 -2.05 -8.41
N TYR A 103 0.14 -1.42 -7.45
CA TYR A 103 -0.41 -1.23 -6.11
C TYR A 103 -1.73 -0.46 -6.11
N GLN A 104 -1.83 0.62 -6.88
CA GLN A 104 -3.05 1.43 -7.03
C GLN A 104 -4.23 0.60 -7.57
N GLN A 105 -3.98 -0.30 -8.52
CA GLN A 105 -5.01 -1.21 -9.06
C GLN A 105 -5.50 -2.18 -7.98
N ILE A 106 -4.60 -2.78 -7.21
CA ILE A 106 -4.94 -3.68 -6.09
C ILE A 106 -5.73 -2.92 -5.03
N TRP A 107 -5.34 -1.68 -4.75
CA TRP A 107 -6.06 -0.82 -3.81
C TRP A 107 -7.51 -0.57 -4.23
N HIS A 108 -7.72 -0.13 -5.47
CA HIS A 108 -9.05 0.23 -5.97
C HIS A 108 -9.98 -0.97 -6.08
N GLN A 109 -9.47 -2.07 -6.62
CA GLN A 109 -10.28 -3.27 -6.87
C GLN A 109 -10.45 -4.12 -5.60
N GLY A 110 -9.64 -3.87 -4.57
CA GLY A 110 -9.59 -4.62 -3.32
C GLY A 110 -8.94 -6.00 -3.44
N GLN A 111 -9.04 -6.63 -4.61
CA GLN A 111 -8.36 -7.86 -5.00
C GLN A 111 -8.10 -7.87 -6.50
N VAL A 112 -6.93 -8.37 -6.92
CA VAL A 112 -6.56 -8.51 -8.34
C VAL A 112 -5.98 -9.90 -8.55
N ASP A 113 -6.23 -10.52 -9.71
CA ASP A 113 -5.63 -11.82 -10.02
C ASP A 113 -4.10 -11.71 -10.08
N LYS A 114 -3.43 -12.65 -9.42
CA LYS A 114 -1.97 -12.71 -9.46
C LYS A 114 -1.53 -13.18 -10.85
N HIS A 115 -0.84 -12.27 -11.52
CA HIS A 115 -0.06 -12.55 -12.72
C HIS A 115 1.44 -12.63 -12.36
N ASP A 116 2.21 -13.44 -13.09
CA ASP A 116 3.66 -13.58 -12.92
C ASP A 116 4.43 -12.42 -13.57
N ILE A 117 4.03 -11.19 -13.23
CA ILE A 117 4.71 -9.96 -13.62
C ILE A 117 5.64 -9.48 -12.48
N PRO A 118 6.74 -8.78 -12.81
CA PRO A 118 7.70 -8.32 -11.81
C PRO A 118 7.06 -7.53 -10.66
N GLU A 119 6.11 -6.64 -10.98
CA GLU A 119 5.46 -5.76 -9.99
C GLU A 119 4.71 -6.55 -8.92
N HIS A 120 3.98 -7.59 -9.31
CA HIS A 120 3.24 -8.44 -8.38
C HIS A 120 4.15 -9.22 -7.45
N LEU A 121 5.25 -9.76 -7.99
CA LEU A 121 6.24 -10.49 -7.21
C LEU A 121 6.95 -9.55 -6.24
N GLU A 122 7.25 -8.33 -6.67
CA GLU A 122 7.94 -7.35 -5.85
C GLU A 122 7.04 -6.79 -4.73
N LEU A 123 5.76 -6.50 -5.01
CA LEU A 123 4.80 -6.11 -3.97
C LEU A 123 4.62 -7.21 -2.90
N LEU A 124 4.67 -8.50 -3.30
CA LEU A 124 4.66 -9.63 -2.38
C LEU A 124 5.95 -9.68 -1.53
N LYS A 125 7.13 -9.50 -2.14
CA LYS A 125 8.41 -9.46 -1.41
C LYS A 125 8.50 -8.30 -0.43
N LEU A 126 7.90 -7.16 -0.76
CA LEU A 126 7.78 -5.99 0.13
C LEU A 126 6.81 -6.25 1.29
N GLY A 127 5.98 -7.28 1.21
CA GLY A 127 4.96 -7.58 2.20
C GLY A 127 3.83 -6.55 2.23
N LEU A 128 3.68 -5.73 1.18
CA LEU A 128 2.58 -4.77 1.05
C LEU A 128 1.27 -5.46 0.64
N VAL A 129 1.39 -6.54 -0.12
CA VAL A 129 0.27 -7.38 -0.56
C VAL A 129 0.48 -8.83 -0.12
N ASP A 130 -0.62 -9.54 0.10
CA ASP A 130 -0.69 -10.95 0.44
C ASP A 130 -1.37 -11.70 -0.71
N GLN A 131 -1.09 -12.99 -0.85
CA GLN A 131 -1.73 -13.86 -1.84
C GLN A 131 -2.76 -14.76 -1.16
N LYS A 132 -4.04 -14.63 -1.55
CA LYS A 132 -5.12 -15.54 -1.15
C LYS A 132 -5.82 -16.08 -2.38
N GLU A 133 -5.89 -17.41 -2.52
CA GLU A 133 -6.61 -18.08 -3.62
C GLU A 133 -6.22 -17.54 -5.02
N ASN A 134 -4.92 -17.32 -5.21
CA ASN A 134 -4.34 -16.72 -6.43
C ASN A 134 -4.72 -15.25 -6.71
N LYS A 135 -5.24 -14.54 -5.71
CA LYS A 135 -5.48 -13.09 -5.77
C LYS A 135 -4.55 -12.34 -4.85
N LEU A 136 -4.13 -11.16 -5.28
CA LEU A 136 -3.38 -10.20 -4.50
C LEU A 136 -4.34 -9.28 -3.77
N ILE A 137 -4.13 -9.13 -2.47
CA ILE A 137 -4.87 -8.21 -1.61
C ILE A 137 -3.88 -7.41 -0.76
N ILE A 138 -4.25 -6.21 -0.33
CA ILE A 138 -3.39 -5.46 0.62
C ILE A 138 -3.25 -6.26 1.92
N CYS A 139 -2.02 -6.41 2.39
CA CYS A 139 -1.69 -7.26 3.53
C CYS A 139 -2.51 -6.95 4.78
N ASN A 140 -2.61 -5.68 5.16
CA ASN A 140 -3.28 -5.28 6.39
C ASN A 140 -3.87 -3.86 6.31
N LYS A 141 -4.79 -3.53 7.22
CA LYS A 141 -5.47 -2.23 7.25
C LYS A 141 -4.53 -1.07 7.62
N ILE A 142 -3.45 -1.27 8.36
CA ILE A 142 -2.48 -0.20 8.68
C ILE A 142 -1.77 0.25 7.40
N TYR A 143 -1.21 -0.70 6.64
CA TYR A 143 -0.60 -0.44 5.34
C TYR A 143 -1.58 0.13 4.36
N LYS A 144 -2.84 -0.32 4.40
CA LYS A 144 -3.91 0.32 3.67
C LYS A 144 -3.92 1.81 4.08
N ASN A 145 -4.34 2.17 5.28
CA ASN A 145 -4.49 3.57 5.67
C ASN A 145 -3.26 4.47 5.44
N PHE A 146 -2.04 3.96 5.64
CA PHE A 146 -0.82 4.72 5.42
C PHE A 146 -0.48 4.91 3.93
N PHE A 147 -0.42 3.83 3.15
CA PHE A 147 -0.14 3.87 1.72
C PHE A 147 -1.42 4.09 0.91
N ASN A 148 -2.20 5.10 1.31
CA ASN A 148 -3.50 5.36 0.68
C ASN A 148 -3.39 5.92 -0.73
N MET A 149 -4.55 6.05 -1.39
CA MET A 149 -4.65 6.59 -2.75
C MET A 149 -3.99 7.94 -2.91
N LYS A 150 -4.17 8.85 -1.96
CA LYS A 150 -3.55 10.18 -2.00
C LYS A 150 -2.03 10.07 -1.98
N TRP A 151 -1.49 9.23 -1.10
CA TRP A 151 -0.05 8.97 -1.05
C TRP A 151 0.46 8.38 -2.37
N ALA A 152 -0.23 7.37 -2.92
CA ALA A 152 0.17 6.72 -4.16
C ALA A 152 0.15 7.70 -5.35
N GLU A 153 -0.89 8.52 -5.47
CA GLU A 153 -1.02 9.54 -6.51
C GLU A 153 0.08 10.61 -6.40
N GLU A 154 0.36 11.10 -5.19
CA GLU A 154 1.44 12.06 -4.95
C GLU A 154 2.79 11.50 -5.39
N LYS A 155 3.07 10.21 -5.11
CA LYS A 155 4.32 9.57 -5.54
C LYS A 155 4.36 9.30 -7.04
N LEU A 156 3.26 8.90 -7.65
CA LEU A 156 3.18 8.72 -9.10
C LEU A 156 3.47 10.02 -9.85
N ILE A 157 2.85 11.13 -9.44
CA ILE A 157 3.08 12.46 -10.02
C ILE A 157 4.52 12.92 -9.80
N PHE A 158 5.09 12.64 -8.63
CA PHE A 158 6.50 12.94 -8.34
C PHE A 158 7.46 12.19 -9.29
N LEU A 159 7.17 10.93 -9.60
CA LEU A 159 7.99 10.11 -10.52
C LEU A 159 7.79 10.50 -11.98
N ARG A 160 6.54 10.83 -12.36
CA ARG A 160 6.14 11.23 -13.70
C ARG A 160 5.12 12.38 -13.60
N PRO A 161 5.47 13.62 -13.96
CA PRO A 161 4.54 14.74 -13.94
C PRO A 161 3.26 14.51 -14.77
N TYR A 162 3.34 13.62 -15.77
CA TYR A 162 2.23 13.22 -16.63
C TYR A 162 1.50 11.94 -16.18
N ALA A 163 1.73 11.46 -14.95
CA ALA A 163 1.18 10.22 -14.40
C ALA A 163 -0.33 10.08 -14.62
N ASN A 164 -1.11 11.11 -14.29
CA ASN A 164 -2.57 11.07 -14.41
C ASN A 164 -3.02 10.84 -15.85
N LYS A 165 -2.32 11.42 -16.83
CA LYS A 165 -2.64 11.32 -18.25
C LYS A 165 -2.35 9.94 -18.80
N ILE A 166 -1.13 9.42 -18.56
CA ILE A 166 -0.78 8.06 -18.99
C ILE A 166 -1.69 7.03 -18.31
N ILE A 167 -1.99 7.17 -17.01
CA ILE A 167 -2.88 6.27 -16.30
C ILE A 167 -4.29 6.27 -16.89
N THR A 168 -4.86 7.45 -17.12
CA THR A 168 -6.21 7.57 -17.71
C THR A 168 -6.24 7.01 -19.12
N TRP A 169 -5.20 7.25 -19.91
CA TRP A 169 -5.06 6.69 -21.25
C TRP A 169 -4.99 5.15 -21.23
N LEU A 170 -4.18 4.57 -20.34
CA LEU A 170 -4.10 3.12 -20.16
C LEU A 170 -5.44 2.51 -19.72
N ASP A 171 -6.12 3.15 -18.77
CA ASP A 171 -7.43 2.70 -18.27
C ASP A 171 -8.53 2.79 -19.34
N SER A 172 -8.35 3.66 -20.34
CA SER A 172 -9.22 3.74 -21.52
C SER A 172 -8.91 2.68 -22.59
N ASN A 173 -8.05 1.69 -22.31
CA ASN A 173 -7.48 0.78 -23.30
C ASN A 173 -6.79 1.53 -24.46
N CYS A 174 -6.04 2.58 -24.10
CA CYS A 174 -5.29 3.43 -25.04
C CYS A 174 -6.16 4.20 -26.06
N GLN A 175 -7.46 4.41 -25.77
CA GLN A 175 -8.39 5.04 -26.71
C GLN A 175 -8.57 6.55 -26.48
N ASP A 176 -8.42 7.03 -25.25
CA ASP A 176 -8.68 8.43 -24.91
C ASP A 176 -7.51 9.34 -25.34
N LYS A 177 -7.57 9.79 -26.60
CA LYS A 177 -6.56 10.69 -27.18
C LYS A 177 -6.51 12.08 -26.53
N SER A 178 -7.50 12.46 -25.73
CA SER A 178 -7.47 13.74 -25.01
C SER A 178 -6.40 13.77 -23.92
N GLN A 179 -5.94 12.60 -23.47
CA GLN A 179 -4.88 12.45 -22.48
C GLN A 179 -3.47 12.52 -23.09
N LEU A 180 -3.33 12.50 -24.42
CA LEU A 180 -2.00 12.57 -25.05
C LEU A 180 -1.32 13.90 -24.72
N LEU A 181 0.00 13.84 -24.51
CA LEU A 181 0.79 14.99 -24.09
C LEU A 181 0.97 15.97 -25.23
N LYS A 182 1.02 17.27 -24.93
CA LYS A 182 1.22 18.32 -25.94
C LYS A 182 2.16 19.40 -25.42
N GLY A 183 2.83 20.09 -26.35
CA GLY A 183 3.66 21.24 -26.03
C GLY A 183 4.72 20.93 -24.98
N GLU A 184 4.72 21.69 -23.89
CA GLU A 184 5.74 21.59 -22.84
C GLU A 184 5.67 20.28 -22.05
N GLU A 185 4.48 19.72 -21.81
CA GLU A 185 4.33 18.44 -21.11
C GLU A 185 4.99 17.30 -21.89
N LEU A 186 4.87 17.31 -23.22
CA LEU A 186 5.51 16.31 -24.08
C LEU A 186 7.03 16.44 -24.04
N LYS A 187 7.57 17.67 -24.08
CA LYS A 187 9.02 17.87 -23.98
C LYS A 187 9.57 17.35 -22.65
N ILE A 188 8.94 17.71 -21.53
CA ILE A 188 9.31 17.22 -20.19
C ILE A 188 9.28 15.70 -20.16
N ALA A 189 8.25 15.08 -20.74
CA ALA A 189 8.14 13.63 -20.78
C ALA A 189 9.22 12.95 -21.61
N LEU A 190 9.57 13.52 -22.77
CA LEU A 190 10.66 13.03 -23.63
C LEU A 190 12.04 13.20 -22.98
N GLU A 191 12.27 14.33 -22.28
CA GLU A 191 13.50 14.55 -21.51
C GLU A 191 13.65 13.50 -20.40
N LEU A 192 12.60 13.27 -19.60
CA LEU A 192 12.59 12.23 -18.56
C LEU A 192 12.80 10.83 -19.15
N ALA A 193 12.16 10.52 -20.27
CA ALA A 193 12.31 9.26 -20.99
C ALA A 193 13.76 9.06 -21.46
N SER A 194 14.42 10.11 -21.97
CA SER A 194 15.82 10.04 -22.41
C SER A 194 16.80 9.74 -21.27
N MET A 195 16.46 10.14 -20.04
CA MET A 195 17.28 9.92 -18.85
C MET A 195 17.02 8.55 -18.20
N ASN A 196 15.84 7.97 -18.40
CA ASN A 196 15.45 6.70 -17.81
C ASN A 196 15.71 5.53 -18.77
N LYS A 197 16.65 4.65 -18.43
CA LYS A 197 17.05 3.52 -19.28
C LYS A 197 16.02 2.37 -19.33
N SER A 198 14.93 2.44 -18.56
CA SER A 198 13.98 1.33 -18.40
C SER A 198 12.53 1.77 -18.60
N LEU A 199 12.25 2.47 -19.71
CA LEU A 199 10.87 2.71 -20.14
C LEU A 199 10.20 1.37 -20.49
N LYS A 200 9.01 1.13 -19.94
CA LYS A 200 8.18 0.03 -20.42
C LYS A 200 7.59 0.35 -21.79
N GLU A 201 7.20 -0.71 -22.50
CA GLU A 201 6.53 -0.63 -23.81
C GLU A 201 5.30 0.29 -23.75
N GLN A 202 4.44 0.13 -22.73
CA GLN A 202 3.25 0.95 -22.56
C GLN A 202 3.54 2.46 -22.43
N GLU A 203 4.63 2.82 -21.75
CA GLU A 203 5.06 4.22 -21.63
C GLU A 203 5.59 4.75 -22.96
N SER A 204 6.35 3.90 -23.67
CA SER A 204 6.90 4.22 -24.99
C SER A 204 5.78 4.46 -26.00
N ASP A 205 4.75 3.61 -26.03
CA ASP A 205 3.58 3.76 -26.89
C ASP A 205 2.82 5.05 -26.60
N PHE A 206 2.62 5.39 -25.33
CA PHE A 206 1.98 6.64 -24.92
C PHE A 206 2.72 7.87 -25.44
N LEU A 207 4.06 7.86 -25.35
CA LEU A 207 4.91 8.95 -25.85
C LEU A 207 4.90 9.02 -27.38
N ILE A 208 4.98 7.88 -28.07
CA ILE A 208 4.92 7.81 -29.53
C ILE A 208 3.57 8.33 -30.05
N GLU A 209 2.46 7.87 -29.48
CA GLU A 209 1.12 8.35 -29.84
C GLU A 209 0.98 9.86 -29.57
N SER A 210 1.55 10.34 -28.46
CA SER A 210 1.61 11.78 -28.16
C SER A 210 2.43 12.56 -29.18
N MET A 211 3.51 11.99 -29.74
CA MET A 211 4.29 12.64 -30.80
C MET A 211 3.55 12.66 -32.14
N ILE A 212 2.83 11.59 -32.49
CA ILE A 212 2.12 11.46 -33.77
C ILE A 212 0.89 12.37 -33.82
N TRP A 213 0.19 12.53 -32.70
CA TRP A 213 -1.07 13.28 -32.62
C TRP A 213 -0.89 14.80 -32.52
N ASN A 214 0.35 15.30 -32.39
CA ASN A 214 0.66 16.73 -32.30
C ASN A 214 1.10 17.34 -33.64
#